data_AF-A0A1V5Q8D9-F1
#
_entry.id   AF-A0A1V5Q8D9-F1
#
_cell.length_a   1.000
_cell.length_b   1.000
_cell.length_c   1.000
_cell.angle_alpha   90.00
_cell.angle_beta   90.00
_cell.angle_gamma   90.00
#
_symmetry.space_group_name_H-M   'P 1'
#
loop_
_entity.id
_entity.type
_entity.pdbx_description
1 polymer ?
#
loop_
_entity_poly.entity_id
_entity_poly.type
_entity_poly.pdbx_seq_one_letter_code
_entity_poly.pdbx_strand_id
1 'polypeptide(L)'
;MSHGRWCGMCHRDQRSMGLKNKNNEKENKASAKSGETKERAELTQQDAEPAVKRCPQCRMAILDAGETCPLCHCVLEEPDEEGRAKIHAMYGNASPYPDVRRKQRWARFALRLIFFIMFIAAVAMLVINRYANPGFKWSVIAVAGEIYAYSLLVYWVKHDSGFAMKIGLQLLLTIAMLYLIDRLTGDYGWALQWAIPGVILLGDLVVFFLMMLNRSRWHSYLVLLIVMGLCSVAIVGLYFAGLLKNGILAMICVAVTGLFLLATFIFGDRKITMELKRRFHI
;
A
#
# COMPACT_ATOMS: atom_id res chain seq x y z
N MET A 1 70.45 38.75 16.04
CA MET A 1 70.03 37.95 14.87
C MET A 1 69.19 36.79 15.39
N SER A 2 67.96 36.69 14.88
CA SER A 2 66.81 35.99 15.49
C SER A 2 66.81 34.47 15.29
N HIS A 3 66.36 33.75 16.33
CA HIS A 3 66.07 32.32 16.39
C HIS A 3 64.94 31.85 15.44
N GLY A 4 64.97 30.57 15.03
CA GLY A 4 63.82 29.89 14.40
C GLY A 4 64.02 28.39 14.15
N ARG A 5 63.29 27.57 14.89
CA ARG A 5 63.28 26.09 14.98
C ARG A 5 62.97 25.33 13.68
N TRP A 6 63.53 24.11 13.60
CA TRP A 6 63.17 23.03 12.68
C TRP A 6 61.74 22.50 12.91
N CYS A 7 61.00 22.21 11.85
CA CYS A 7 59.80 21.36 11.89
C CYS A 7 59.77 20.45 10.65
N GLY A 8 59.95 19.15 10.89
CA GLY A 8 59.77 18.10 9.87
C GLY A 8 58.30 17.72 9.77
N MET A 9 57.59 18.22 8.76
CA MET A 9 56.18 17.85 8.58
C MET A 9 55.63 18.06 7.15
N CYS A 10 56.29 17.52 6.12
CA CYS A 10 55.68 17.53 4.76
C CYS A 10 55.83 16.24 3.94
N HIS A 11 56.57 15.21 4.37
CA HIS A 11 56.74 13.99 3.56
C HIS A 11 55.75 12.85 3.84
N ARG A 12 54.87 13.01 4.85
CA ARG A 12 53.94 11.95 5.28
C ARG A 12 52.63 11.91 4.46
N ASP A 13 52.30 12.99 3.75
CA ASP A 13 50.92 13.17 3.24
C ASP A 13 50.67 12.55 1.86
N GLN A 14 51.64 12.53 0.95
CA GLN A 14 51.46 11.83 -0.34
C GLN A 14 51.38 10.31 -0.19
N ARG A 15 52.13 9.73 0.77
CA ARG A 15 52.08 8.29 1.06
C ARG A 15 50.76 7.91 1.76
N SER A 16 50.20 8.80 2.58
CA SER A 16 48.89 8.61 3.22
C SER A 16 47.74 8.61 2.19
N MET A 17 47.78 9.52 1.21
CA MET A 17 46.78 9.61 0.15
C MET A 17 46.86 8.43 -0.83
N GLY A 18 48.05 7.99 -1.23
CA GLY A 18 48.22 6.82 -2.09
C GLY A 18 47.79 5.50 -1.44
N LEU A 19 47.98 5.36 -0.12
CA LEU A 19 47.50 4.21 0.66
C LEU A 19 45.97 4.24 0.83
N LYS A 20 45.38 5.41 1.11
CA LYS A 20 43.93 5.58 1.18
C LYS A 20 43.24 5.26 -0.16
N ASN A 21 43.81 5.71 -1.28
CA ASN A 21 43.20 5.47 -2.60
C ASN A 21 43.24 3.98 -2.97
N LYS A 22 44.36 3.28 -2.67
CA LYS A 22 44.47 1.83 -2.88
C LYS A 22 43.55 1.02 -1.96
N ASN A 23 43.31 1.48 -0.73
CA ASN A 23 42.39 0.81 0.20
C ASN A 23 40.93 1.00 -0.25
N ASN A 24 40.55 2.21 -0.66
CA ASN A 24 39.21 2.47 -1.18
C ASN A 24 38.92 1.67 -2.46
N GLU A 25 39.90 1.55 -3.37
CA GLU A 25 39.74 0.76 -4.59
C GLU A 25 39.64 -0.75 -4.30
N LYS A 26 40.35 -1.24 -3.29
CA LYS A 26 40.23 -2.64 -2.81
C LYS A 26 38.89 -2.89 -2.13
N GLU A 27 38.40 -1.97 -1.31
CA GLU A 27 37.11 -2.07 -0.64
C GLU A 27 35.94 -1.99 -1.63
N ASN A 28 36.03 -1.14 -2.64
CA ASN A 28 35.04 -1.06 -3.71
C ASN A 28 35.02 -2.33 -4.59
N LYS A 29 36.20 -2.88 -4.93
CA LYS A 29 36.29 -4.17 -5.65
C LYS A 29 35.79 -5.34 -4.81
N ALA A 30 36.03 -5.34 -3.49
CA ALA A 30 35.50 -6.36 -2.57
C ALA A 30 33.98 -6.26 -2.40
N SER A 31 33.43 -5.04 -2.31
CA SER A 31 31.99 -4.81 -2.24
C SER A 31 31.27 -5.16 -3.55
N ALA A 32 31.84 -4.81 -4.71
CA ALA A 32 31.30 -5.19 -6.01
C ALA A 32 31.32 -6.72 -6.21
N LYS A 33 32.43 -7.38 -5.86
CA LYS A 33 32.55 -8.84 -5.92
C LYS A 33 31.63 -9.54 -4.92
N SER A 34 31.40 -8.97 -3.74
CA SER A 34 30.43 -9.48 -2.77
C SER A 34 28.98 -9.29 -3.26
N GLY A 35 28.69 -8.19 -3.97
CA GLY A 35 27.41 -7.95 -4.63
C GLY A 35 27.16 -8.97 -5.75
N GLU A 36 28.11 -9.16 -6.65
CA GLU A 36 28.04 -10.15 -7.73
C GLU A 36 27.97 -11.59 -7.22
N THR A 37 28.71 -11.93 -6.16
CA THR A 37 28.66 -13.29 -5.56
C THR A 37 27.32 -13.53 -4.87
N LYS A 38 26.75 -12.50 -4.22
CA LYS A 38 25.44 -12.57 -3.57
C LYS A 38 24.29 -12.61 -4.57
N GLU A 39 24.36 -11.82 -5.64
CA GLU A 39 23.39 -11.81 -6.73
C GLU A 39 23.46 -13.10 -7.57
N ARG A 40 24.67 -13.65 -7.80
CA ARG A 40 24.87 -14.96 -8.44
C ARG A 40 24.40 -16.12 -7.54
N ALA A 41 24.61 -16.05 -6.23
CA ALA A 41 24.07 -17.02 -5.29
C ALA A 41 22.52 -16.96 -5.21
N GLU A 42 21.93 -15.76 -5.23
CA GLU A 42 20.48 -15.56 -5.26
C GLU A 42 19.84 -15.95 -6.61
N LEU A 43 20.58 -15.87 -7.73
CA LEU A 43 20.15 -16.38 -9.03
C LEU A 43 20.20 -17.92 -9.08
N THR A 44 21.27 -18.52 -8.55
CA THR A 44 21.41 -20.00 -8.50
C THR A 44 20.32 -20.64 -7.64
N GLN A 45 19.83 -19.92 -6.62
CA GLN A 45 18.73 -20.35 -5.75
C GLN A 45 17.33 -20.14 -6.37
N GLN A 46 17.22 -19.38 -7.47
CA GLN A 46 15.98 -19.15 -8.22
C GLN A 46 15.72 -20.21 -9.31
N ASP A 47 16.76 -20.94 -9.73
CA ASP A 47 16.67 -22.05 -10.70
C ASP A 47 16.93 -23.43 -10.05
N ALA A 48 17.06 -23.48 -8.72
CA ALA A 48 17.22 -24.74 -7.99
C ALA A 48 15.88 -25.49 -7.96
N GLU A 49 15.86 -26.65 -8.61
CA GLU A 49 14.80 -27.65 -8.51
C GLU A 49 14.39 -27.85 -7.03
N PRO A 50 13.09 -27.87 -6.69
CA PRO A 50 12.68 -27.96 -5.29
C PRO A 50 13.30 -29.22 -4.68
N ALA A 51 14.13 -29.04 -3.65
CA ALA A 51 14.77 -30.14 -2.96
C ALA A 51 13.71 -30.97 -2.23
N VAL A 52 13.19 -31.99 -2.90
CA VAL A 52 12.26 -32.96 -2.33
C VAL A 52 13.04 -33.84 -1.37
N LYS A 53 12.62 -33.89 -0.10
CA LYS A 53 13.20 -34.78 0.92
C LYS A 53 12.14 -35.75 1.45
N ARG A 54 12.56 -36.91 1.93
CA ARG A 54 11.65 -37.94 2.47
C ARG A 54 11.94 -38.17 3.95
N CYS A 55 10.87 -38.32 4.74
CA CYS A 55 11.02 -38.73 6.13
C CYS A 55 11.04 -40.27 6.23
N PRO A 56 12.04 -40.90 6.86
CA PRO A 56 12.09 -42.35 7.02
C PRO A 56 10.97 -42.88 7.94
N GLN A 57 10.63 -42.14 8.99
CA GLN A 57 9.62 -42.54 9.98
C GLN A 57 8.18 -42.30 9.49
N CYS A 58 7.89 -41.11 8.96
CA CYS A 58 6.54 -40.76 8.48
C CYS A 58 6.29 -41.19 7.03
N ARG A 59 7.32 -41.57 6.27
CA ARG A 59 7.28 -41.95 4.84
C ARG A 59 6.69 -40.91 3.88
N MET A 60 6.41 -39.70 4.37
CA MET A 60 5.93 -38.56 3.58
C MET A 60 7.07 -37.86 2.83
N ALA A 61 6.76 -37.31 1.65
CA ALA A 61 7.63 -36.41 0.90
C ALA A 61 7.36 -34.96 1.33
N ILE A 62 8.43 -34.20 1.58
CA ILE A 62 8.40 -32.79 1.97
C ILE A 62 9.07 -31.99 0.86
N LEU A 63 8.33 -31.06 0.27
CA LEU A 63 8.78 -30.21 -0.84
C LEU A 63 9.37 -28.87 -0.37
N ASP A 64 9.86 -28.83 0.87
CA ASP A 64 10.27 -27.60 1.55
C ASP A 64 11.75 -27.68 1.93
N ALA A 65 12.43 -26.53 2.05
CA ALA A 65 13.88 -26.48 2.33
C ALA A 65 14.27 -26.91 3.76
N GLY A 66 13.32 -27.34 4.58
CA GLY A 66 13.56 -27.79 5.95
C GLY A 66 14.49 -29.01 6.02
N GLU A 67 15.21 -29.15 7.14
CA GLU A 67 16.07 -30.30 7.42
C GLU A 67 15.38 -31.35 8.30
N THR A 68 14.31 -30.97 8.99
CA THR A 68 13.58 -31.80 9.94
C THR A 68 12.11 -31.93 9.58
N CYS A 69 11.53 -33.10 9.81
CA CYS A 69 10.09 -33.34 9.64
C CYS A 69 9.27 -32.54 10.68
N PRO A 70 8.22 -31.80 10.29
CA PRO A 70 7.38 -31.06 11.24
C PRO A 70 6.47 -31.95 12.08
N LEU A 71 6.23 -33.21 11.67
CA LEU A 71 5.38 -34.15 12.41
C LEU A 71 6.15 -34.96 13.45
N CYS A 72 7.30 -35.51 13.08
CA CYS A 72 8.07 -36.41 13.94
C CYS A 72 9.44 -35.89 14.35
N HIS A 73 9.85 -34.72 13.84
CA HIS A 73 11.18 -34.12 14.07
C HIS A 73 12.40 -34.98 13.67
N CYS A 74 12.20 -36.08 12.95
CA CYS A 74 13.31 -36.81 12.33
C CYS A 74 13.98 -35.96 11.25
N VAL A 75 15.30 -36.14 11.12
CA VAL A 75 16.09 -35.60 10.01
C VAL A 75 15.60 -36.22 8.71
N LEU A 76 15.45 -35.39 7.68
CA LEU A 76 14.96 -35.82 6.38
C LEU A 76 16.10 -36.36 5.53
N GLU A 77 15.82 -37.43 4.78
CA GLU A 77 16.75 -38.06 3.85
C GLU A 77 16.48 -37.60 2.42
N GLU A 78 17.53 -37.50 1.62
CA GLU A 78 17.40 -37.23 0.20
C GLU A 78 16.95 -38.51 -0.52
N PRO A 79 15.82 -38.49 -1.26
CA PRO A 79 15.37 -39.65 -2.00
C PRO A 79 16.30 -39.95 -3.18
N ASP A 80 16.49 -41.24 -3.45
CA ASP A 80 17.19 -41.76 -4.64
C ASP A 80 16.61 -41.19 -5.95
N GLU A 81 17.38 -41.24 -7.05
CA GLU A 81 16.95 -40.70 -8.36
C GLU A 81 15.59 -41.26 -8.83
N GLU A 82 15.33 -42.55 -8.62
CA GLU A 82 14.01 -43.15 -8.92
C GLU A 82 12.90 -42.64 -8.01
N GLY A 83 13.20 -42.43 -6.73
CA GLY A 83 12.27 -41.88 -5.75
C GLY A 83 11.89 -40.44 -6.10
N ARG A 84 12.88 -39.64 -6.53
CA ARG A 84 12.71 -38.27 -7.00
C ARG A 84 11.86 -38.22 -8.28
N ALA A 85 12.13 -39.08 -9.26
CA ALA A 85 11.35 -39.17 -10.50
C ALA A 85 9.88 -39.54 -10.25
N LYS A 86 9.60 -40.47 -9.31
CA LYS A 86 8.22 -40.81 -8.92
C LYS A 86 7.49 -39.66 -8.23
N ILE A 87 8.18 -38.92 -7.37
CA ILE A 87 7.59 -37.76 -6.69
C ILE A 87 7.32 -36.62 -7.69
N HIS A 88 8.25 -36.37 -8.62
CA HIS A 88 8.05 -35.39 -9.70
C HIS A 88 6.92 -35.78 -10.65
N ALA A 89 6.76 -37.07 -10.97
CA ALA A 89 5.64 -37.54 -11.78
C ALA A 89 4.28 -37.39 -11.08
N MET A 90 4.23 -37.51 -9.75
CA MET A 90 2.99 -37.44 -8.97
C MET A 90 2.61 -36.00 -8.55
N TYR A 91 3.60 -35.14 -8.25
CA TYR A 91 3.38 -33.81 -7.68
C TYR A 91 3.92 -32.65 -8.54
N GLY A 92 4.65 -32.94 -9.63
CA GLY A 92 5.25 -31.94 -10.52
C GLY A 92 6.52 -31.28 -9.98
N ASN A 93 7.12 -30.41 -10.79
CA ASN A 93 8.36 -29.68 -10.46
C ASN A 93 8.14 -28.45 -9.56
N ALA A 94 6.90 -28.18 -9.14
CA ALA A 94 6.53 -26.94 -8.46
C ALA A 94 6.20 -27.20 -7.00
N SER A 95 6.69 -26.33 -6.11
CA SER A 95 6.17 -26.28 -4.75
C SER A 95 4.64 -26.11 -4.80
N PRO A 96 3.87 -26.73 -3.88
CA PRO A 96 2.41 -26.63 -3.89
C PRO A 96 1.87 -25.20 -3.72
N TYR A 97 2.75 -24.24 -3.43
CA TYR A 97 2.38 -22.89 -3.04
C TYR A 97 2.68 -21.88 -4.16
N PRO A 98 1.69 -21.05 -4.57
CA PRO A 98 1.90 -20.04 -5.59
C PRO A 98 2.97 -19.06 -5.14
N ASP A 99 3.87 -18.72 -6.06
CA ASP A 99 5.07 -17.94 -5.78
C ASP A 99 4.76 -16.44 -5.62
N VAL A 100 4.17 -16.09 -4.47
CA VAL A 100 3.71 -14.72 -4.15
C VAL A 100 4.86 -13.72 -4.10
N ARG A 101 6.09 -14.20 -3.87
CA ARG A 101 7.32 -13.40 -3.81
C ARG A 101 7.63 -12.71 -5.14
N ARG A 102 7.37 -13.39 -6.27
CA ARG A 102 7.56 -12.82 -7.60
C ARG A 102 6.58 -11.66 -7.82
N LYS A 103 5.28 -11.88 -7.62
CA LYS A 103 4.25 -10.83 -7.81
C LYS A 103 4.50 -9.61 -6.91
N GLN A 104 4.93 -9.82 -5.67
CA GLN A 104 5.32 -8.73 -4.76
C GLN A 104 6.58 -7.98 -5.21
N ARG A 105 7.57 -8.66 -5.80
CA ARG A 105 8.77 -8.01 -6.37
C ARG A 105 8.39 -7.10 -7.53
N TRP A 106 7.54 -7.59 -8.44
CA TRP A 106 7.02 -6.82 -9.57
C TRP A 106 6.18 -5.62 -9.14
N ALA A 107 5.27 -5.79 -8.18
CA ALA A 107 4.48 -4.67 -7.64
C ALA A 107 5.37 -3.60 -6.99
N ARG A 108 6.41 -3.99 -6.24
CA ARG A 108 7.37 -3.05 -5.64
C ARG A 108 8.21 -2.32 -6.69
N PHE A 109 8.55 -2.98 -7.79
CA PHE A 109 9.25 -2.34 -8.91
C PHE A 109 8.34 -1.34 -9.61
N ALA A 110 7.11 -1.75 -9.97
CA ALA A 110 6.13 -0.89 -10.60
C ALA A 110 5.79 0.36 -9.76
N LEU A 111 5.58 0.21 -8.45
CA LEU A 111 5.34 1.36 -7.57
C LEU A 111 6.52 2.34 -7.53
N ARG A 112 7.76 1.84 -7.55
CA ARG A 112 8.96 2.69 -7.61
C ARG A 112 9.07 3.43 -8.94
N LEU A 113 8.78 2.75 -10.05
CA LEU A 113 8.77 3.36 -11.38
C LEU A 113 7.69 4.45 -11.49
N ILE A 114 6.47 4.16 -11.03
CA ILE A 114 5.37 5.13 -11.01
C ILE A 114 5.75 6.36 -10.18
N PHE A 115 6.33 6.16 -8.99
CA PHE A 115 6.81 7.27 -8.16
C PHE A 115 7.84 8.13 -8.88
N PHE A 116 8.80 7.52 -9.59
CA PHE A 116 9.81 8.25 -10.34
C PHE A 116 9.19 9.09 -11.48
N ILE A 117 8.24 8.52 -12.21
CA ILE A 117 7.51 9.23 -13.28
C ILE A 117 6.71 10.40 -12.70
N MET A 118 5.96 10.17 -11.61
CA MET A 118 5.21 11.22 -10.91
C MET A 118 6.12 12.33 -10.39
N PHE A 119 7.30 11.99 -9.86
CA PHE A 119 8.26 12.99 -9.40
C PHE A 119 8.76 13.88 -10.54
N ILE A 120 9.08 13.30 -11.70
CA ILE A 120 9.47 14.08 -12.89
C ILE A 120 8.31 14.97 -13.35
N ALA A 121 7.09 14.43 -13.41
CA ALA A 121 5.89 15.17 -13.79
C ALA A 121 5.64 16.36 -12.85
N ALA A 122 5.71 16.15 -11.53
CA ALA A 122 5.58 17.19 -10.51
C ALA A 122 6.59 18.32 -10.72
N VAL A 123 7.87 18.00 -10.91
CA VAL A 123 8.92 19.00 -11.16
C VAL A 123 8.63 19.76 -12.44
N ALA A 124 8.26 19.06 -13.53
CA ALA A 124 7.92 19.69 -14.80
C ALA A 124 6.73 20.66 -14.67
N MET A 125 5.65 20.27 -13.98
CA MET A 125 4.49 21.14 -13.76
C MET A 125 4.82 22.38 -12.94
N LEU A 126 5.64 22.24 -11.90
CA LEU A 126 6.08 23.38 -11.08
C LEU A 126 6.93 24.36 -11.90
N VAL A 127 7.85 23.84 -12.73
CA VAL A 127 8.67 24.65 -13.63
C VAL A 127 7.80 25.37 -14.66
N ILE A 128 6.89 24.67 -15.33
CA ILE A 128 5.98 25.26 -16.32
C ILE A 128 5.15 26.36 -15.68
N ASN A 129 4.60 26.13 -14.49
CA ASN A 129 3.79 27.15 -13.82
C ASN A 129 4.60 28.41 -13.47
N ARG A 130 5.87 28.22 -13.07
CA ARG A 130 6.76 29.34 -12.75
C ARG A 130 7.04 30.25 -13.95
N TYR A 131 7.01 29.72 -15.17
CA TYR A 131 7.30 30.46 -16.39
C TYR A 131 6.05 30.90 -17.17
N ALA A 132 4.99 30.08 -17.19
CA ALA A 132 3.79 30.34 -17.99
C ALA A 132 2.76 31.22 -17.27
N ASN A 133 2.46 30.95 -15.99
CA ASN A 133 1.36 31.60 -15.27
C ASN A 133 1.61 31.72 -13.75
N PRO A 134 2.49 32.63 -13.29
CA PRO A 134 2.85 32.72 -11.87
C PRO A 134 1.69 33.13 -10.94
N GLY A 135 0.61 33.70 -11.48
CA GLY A 135 -0.55 34.14 -10.70
C GLY A 135 -1.50 33.03 -10.26
N PHE A 136 -1.55 31.90 -10.97
CA PHE A 136 -2.50 30.82 -10.68
C PHE A 136 -1.75 29.56 -10.22
N LYS A 137 -2.13 29.01 -9.06
CA LYS A 137 -1.41 27.90 -8.41
C LYS A 137 -1.84 26.51 -8.91
N TRP A 138 -2.19 26.37 -10.19
CA TRP A 138 -2.67 25.10 -10.76
C TRP A 138 -1.68 23.95 -10.60
N SER A 139 -0.38 24.21 -10.73
CA SER A 139 0.64 23.16 -10.52
C SER A 139 0.63 22.61 -9.10
N VAL A 140 0.30 23.42 -8.09
CA VAL A 140 0.22 22.96 -6.70
C VAL A 140 -0.97 22.03 -6.51
N ILE A 141 -2.10 22.36 -7.14
CA ILE A 141 -3.30 21.50 -7.15
C ILE A 141 -2.99 20.17 -7.84
N ALA A 142 -2.31 20.22 -8.99
CA ALA A 142 -1.92 19.02 -9.74
C ALA A 142 -0.97 18.13 -8.93
N VAL A 143 0.09 18.69 -8.34
CA VAL A 143 1.04 17.95 -7.48
C VAL A 143 0.33 17.35 -6.26
N ALA A 144 -0.58 18.07 -5.62
CA ALA A 144 -1.37 17.53 -4.52
C ALA A 144 -2.25 16.36 -4.99
N GLY A 145 -2.83 16.44 -6.18
CA GLY A 145 -3.57 15.35 -6.83
C GLY A 145 -2.71 14.12 -7.14
N GLU A 146 -1.48 14.33 -7.63
CA GLU A 146 -0.51 13.25 -7.87
C GLU A 146 -0.13 12.53 -6.57
N ILE A 147 0.16 13.28 -5.51
CA ILE A 147 0.47 12.74 -4.18
C ILE A 147 -0.72 11.92 -3.65
N TYR A 148 -1.93 12.46 -3.76
CA TYR A 148 -3.16 11.78 -3.36
C TYR A 148 -3.32 10.45 -4.13
N ALA A 149 -3.23 10.48 -5.47
CA ALA A 149 -3.38 9.29 -6.31
C ALA A 149 -2.31 8.22 -6.01
N TYR A 150 -1.05 8.63 -5.82
CA TYR A 150 0.03 7.70 -5.48
C TYR A 150 -0.16 7.10 -4.08
N SER A 151 -0.53 7.90 -3.08
CA SER A 151 -0.80 7.42 -1.73
C SER A 151 -1.92 6.38 -1.72
N LEU A 152 -2.96 6.62 -2.50
CA LEU A 152 -4.07 5.70 -2.67
C LEU A 152 -3.63 4.40 -3.33
N LEU A 153 -2.91 4.48 -4.45
CA LEU A 153 -2.39 3.30 -5.14
C LEU A 153 -1.55 2.43 -4.21
N VAL A 154 -0.65 3.05 -3.44
CA VAL A 154 0.20 2.35 -2.47
C VAL A 154 -0.64 1.69 -1.39
N TYR A 155 -1.64 2.38 -0.85
CA TYR A 155 -2.52 1.85 0.18
C TYR A 155 -3.36 0.66 -0.33
N TRP A 156 -3.91 0.76 -1.54
CA TRP A 156 -4.70 -0.31 -2.15
C TRP A 156 -3.88 -1.56 -2.45
N VAL A 157 -2.63 -1.40 -2.90
CA VAL A 157 -1.73 -2.50 -3.26
C VAL A 157 -1.10 -3.16 -2.04
N LYS A 158 -0.64 -2.38 -1.04
CA LYS A 158 0.14 -2.93 0.08
C LYS A 158 -0.71 -3.44 1.23
N HIS A 159 -1.87 -2.82 1.50
CA HIS A 159 -2.63 -3.13 2.69
C HIS A 159 -3.69 -4.21 2.39
N ASP A 160 -3.68 -5.32 3.13
CA ASP A 160 -4.71 -6.36 3.03
C ASP A 160 -5.93 -6.02 3.92
N SER A 161 -6.35 -4.76 3.91
CA SER A 161 -7.56 -4.32 4.60
C SER A 161 -8.79 -4.77 3.82
N GLY A 162 -9.87 -5.05 4.53
CA GLY A 162 -11.16 -5.34 3.92
C GLY A 162 -11.58 -4.23 2.94
N PHE A 163 -12.23 -4.62 1.85
CA PHE A 163 -12.65 -3.70 0.77
C PHE A 163 -13.46 -2.50 1.29
N ALA A 164 -14.29 -2.74 2.31
CA ALA A 164 -15.02 -1.71 3.04
C ALA A 164 -14.07 -0.62 3.60
N MET A 165 -13.09 -0.99 4.43
CA MET A 165 -12.14 -0.03 5.00
C MET A 165 -11.36 0.73 3.93
N LYS A 166 -11.04 0.09 2.80
CA LYS A 166 -10.37 0.76 1.69
C LYS A 166 -11.21 1.87 1.08
N ILE A 167 -12.49 1.60 0.84
CA ILE A 167 -13.43 2.58 0.31
C ILE A 167 -13.73 3.69 1.31
N GLY A 168 -13.91 3.35 2.59
CA GLY A 168 -14.16 4.35 3.64
C GLY A 168 -13.02 5.36 3.75
N LEU A 169 -11.78 4.87 3.86
CA LEU A 169 -10.61 5.75 3.91
C LEU A 169 -10.47 6.57 2.63
N GLN A 170 -10.74 5.96 1.48
CA GLN A 170 -10.71 6.64 0.19
C GLN A 170 -11.71 7.80 0.14
N LEU A 171 -12.96 7.59 0.54
CA LEU A 171 -13.98 8.64 0.58
C LEU A 171 -13.59 9.78 1.52
N LEU A 172 -13.12 9.48 2.72
CA LEU A 172 -12.67 10.49 3.69
C LEU A 172 -11.49 11.31 3.14
N LEU A 173 -10.51 10.65 2.53
CA LEU A 173 -9.37 11.32 1.92
C LEU A 173 -9.78 12.18 0.72
N THR A 174 -10.76 11.73 -0.08
CA THR A 174 -11.34 12.53 -1.18
C THR A 174 -12.01 13.79 -0.66
N ILE A 175 -12.81 13.70 0.41
CA ILE A 175 -13.47 14.86 1.02
C ILE A 175 -12.44 15.87 1.52
N ALA A 176 -11.39 15.41 2.21
CA ALA A 176 -10.29 16.26 2.66
C ALA A 176 -9.54 16.91 1.49
N MET A 177 -9.30 16.17 0.41
CA MET A 177 -8.65 16.67 -0.79
C MET A 177 -9.50 17.72 -1.51
N LEU A 178 -10.81 17.51 -1.65
CA LEU A 178 -11.72 18.51 -2.24
C LEU A 178 -11.73 19.81 -1.44
N TYR A 179 -11.75 19.70 -0.11
CA TYR A 179 -11.65 20.88 0.75
C TYR A 179 -10.32 21.61 0.56
N LEU A 180 -9.20 20.88 0.46
CA LEU A 180 -7.89 21.48 0.16
C LEU A 180 -7.87 22.20 -1.20
N ILE A 181 -8.50 21.63 -2.23
CA ILE A 181 -8.59 22.27 -3.56
C ILE A 181 -9.37 23.59 -3.48
N ASP A 182 -10.47 23.63 -2.72
CA ASP A 182 -11.25 24.87 -2.52
C ASP A 182 -10.39 25.99 -1.90
N ARG A 183 -9.63 25.65 -0.84
CA ARG A 183 -8.67 26.57 -0.20
C ARG A 183 -7.60 27.07 -1.16
N LEU A 184 -7.11 26.22 -2.06
CA LEU A 184 -6.07 26.58 -3.03
C LEU A 184 -6.60 27.39 -4.22
N THR A 185 -7.88 27.25 -4.55
CA THR A 185 -8.51 27.89 -5.71
C THR A 185 -9.08 29.28 -5.38
N GLY A 186 -9.33 29.59 -4.10
CA GLY A 186 -9.75 30.92 -3.66
C GLY A 186 -11.00 30.94 -2.78
N ASP A 187 -11.35 29.83 -2.12
CA ASP A 187 -12.49 29.73 -1.20
C ASP A 187 -13.84 30.15 -1.80
N TYR A 188 -14.09 29.75 -3.04
CA TYR A 188 -15.39 30.03 -3.67
C TYR A 188 -16.54 29.25 -3.00
N GLY A 189 -16.23 28.30 -2.12
CA GLY A 189 -17.21 27.53 -1.36
C GLY A 189 -17.88 26.44 -2.19
N TRP A 190 -17.31 26.12 -3.37
CA TRP A 190 -17.89 25.15 -4.29
C TRP A 190 -17.78 23.73 -3.73
N ALA A 191 -16.70 23.42 -3.02
CA ALA A 191 -16.49 22.09 -2.47
C ALA A 191 -17.52 21.77 -1.40
N LEU A 192 -17.72 22.69 -0.45
CA LEU A 192 -18.67 22.52 0.65
C LEU A 192 -20.14 22.49 0.17
N GLN A 193 -20.49 23.27 -0.86
CA GLN A 193 -21.87 23.35 -1.36
C GLN A 193 -22.25 22.23 -2.32
N TRP A 194 -21.34 21.77 -3.17
CA TRP A 194 -21.65 20.88 -4.28
C TRP A 194 -20.85 19.58 -4.25
N ALA A 195 -19.52 19.68 -4.13
CA ALA A 195 -18.65 18.53 -4.33
C ALA A 195 -18.72 17.53 -3.17
N ILE A 196 -18.66 18.00 -1.92
CA ILE A 196 -18.65 17.14 -0.73
C ILE A 196 -20.01 16.42 -0.59
N PRO A 197 -21.18 17.09 -0.66
CA PRO A 197 -22.46 16.40 -0.68
C PRO A 197 -22.57 15.38 -1.83
N GLY A 198 -22.05 15.72 -3.02
CA GLY A 198 -22.02 14.81 -4.17
C GLY A 198 -21.19 13.55 -3.94
N VAL A 199 -19.99 13.69 -3.35
CA VAL A 199 -19.13 12.54 -3.01
C VAL A 199 -19.76 11.65 -1.96
N ILE A 200 -20.47 12.23 -0.97
CA ILE A 200 -21.19 11.43 0.02
C ILE A 200 -22.32 10.63 -0.62
N LEU A 201 -23.14 11.26 -1.44
CA LEU A 201 -24.23 10.59 -2.16
C LEU A 201 -23.71 9.44 -3.05
N LEU A 202 -22.61 9.68 -3.78
CA LEU A 202 -21.98 8.64 -4.60
C LEU A 202 -21.37 7.53 -3.73
N GLY A 203 -20.76 7.90 -2.60
CA GLY A 203 -20.26 6.96 -1.60
C GLY A 203 -21.35 6.06 -1.05
N ASP A 204 -22.51 6.62 -0.70
CA ASP A 204 -23.68 5.88 -0.21
C ASP A 204 -24.18 4.89 -1.26
N LEU A 205 -24.31 5.32 -2.53
CA LEU A 205 -24.69 4.45 -3.64
C LEU A 205 -23.72 3.27 -3.81
N VAL A 206 -22.42 3.54 -3.78
CA VAL A 206 -21.36 2.52 -3.92
C VAL A 206 -21.40 1.54 -2.74
N VAL A 207 -21.49 2.04 -1.50
CA VAL A 207 -21.55 1.19 -0.30
C VAL A 207 -22.81 0.33 -0.30
N PHE A 208 -23.96 0.90 -0.65
CA PHE A 208 -25.23 0.18 -0.75
C PHE A 208 -25.15 -0.95 -1.79
N PHE A 209 -24.63 -0.64 -2.99
CA PHE A 209 -24.46 -1.64 -4.04
C PHE A 209 -23.50 -2.77 -3.62
N LEU A 210 -22.38 -2.43 -2.98
CA LEU A 210 -21.43 -3.42 -2.46
C LEU A 210 -22.03 -4.28 -1.36
N MET A 211 -22.90 -3.72 -0.51
CA MET A 211 -23.61 -4.48 0.51
C MET A 211 -24.57 -5.49 -0.11
N MET A 212 -25.21 -5.14 -1.25
CA MET A 212 -26.08 -6.03 -2.01
C MET A 212 -25.29 -7.17 -2.66
N LEU A 213 -24.15 -6.86 -3.30
CA LEU A 213 -23.30 -7.86 -3.96
C LEU A 213 -22.58 -8.78 -2.95
N ASN A 214 -22.09 -8.24 -1.84
CA ASN A 214 -21.23 -8.95 -0.90
C ASN A 214 -21.89 -9.11 0.48
N ARG A 215 -22.92 -9.96 0.54
CA ARG A 215 -23.76 -10.18 1.74
C ARG A 215 -23.05 -10.85 2.92
N SER A 216 -21.80 -11.29 2.75
CA SER A 216 -20.99 -11.97 3.78
C SER A 216 -20.40 -11.00 4.81
N ARG A 217 -19.94 -9.81 4.38
CA ARG A 217 -19.26 -8.82 5.23
C ARG A 217 -20.12 -7.60 5.55
N TRP A 218 -21.42 -7.81 5.73
CA TRP A 218 -22.44 -6.76 5.87
C TRP A 218 -22.13 -5.75 7.00
N HIS A 219 -21.60 -6.23 8.14
CA HIS A 219 -21.25 -5.38 9.29
C HIS A 219 -20.25 -4.27 8.92
N SER A 220 -19.19 -4.58 8.16
CA SER A 220 -18.20 -3.57 7.78
C SER A 220 -18.78 -2.49 6.86
N TYR A 221 -19.73 -2.84 5.99
CA TYR A 221 -20.41 -1.87 5.13
C TYR A 221 -21.42 -1.03 5.90
N LEU A 222 -22.10 -1.61 6.90
CA LEU A 222 -22.99 -0.86 7.79
C LEU A 222 -22.23 0.20 8.57
N VAL A 223 -21.05 -0.14 9.13
CA VAL A 223 -20.20 0.83 9.84
C VAL A 223 -19.82 2.00 8.92
N LEU A 224 -19.47 1.73 7.66
CA LEU A 224 -19.20 2.79 6.69
C LEU A 224 -20.41 3.67 6.43
N LEU A 225 -21.59 3.07 6.24
CA LEU A 225 -22.83 3.81 5.98
C LEU A 225 -23.17 4.73 7.17
N ILE A 226 -22.92 4.30 8.41
CA ILE A 226 -23.03 5.14 9.60
C ILE A 226 -22.03 6.29 9.56
N VAL A 227 -20.76 6.03 9.23
CA VAL A 227 -19.73 7.10 9.12
C VAL A 227 -20.12 8.13 8.06
N MET A 228 -20.63 7.70 6.90
CA MET A 228 -21.14 8.60 5.87
C MET A 228 -22.35 9.40 6.34
N GLY A 229 -23.24 8.78 7.13
CA GLY A 229 -24.35 9.47 7.81
C GLY A 229 -23.88 10.54 8.80
N LEU A 230 -22.82 10.27 9.57
CA LEU A 230 -22.23 11.28 10.44
C LEU A 230 -21.61 12.43 9.63
N CYS A 231 -20.95 12.12 8.51
CA CYS A 231 -20.43 13.14 7.60
C CYS A 231 -21.55 14.01 6.99
N SER A 232 -22.68 13.42 6.58
CA SER A 232 -23.80 14.19 6.01
C SER A 232 -24.46 15.09 7.05
N VAL A 233 -24.64 14.60 8.29
CA VAL A 233 -25.11 15.41 9.42
C VAL A 233 -24.13 16.55 9.72
N ALA A 234 -22.81 16.30 9.66
CA ALA A 234 -21.81 17.35 9.87
C ALA A 234 -21.92 18.48 8.85
N ILE A 235 -22.22 18.18 7.58
CA ILE A 235 -22.44 19.20 6.54
C ILE A 235 -23.69 20.03 6.83
N VAL A 236 -24.77 19.41 7.30
CA VAL A 236 -25.95 20.15 7.74
C VAL A 236 -25.64 21.02 8.96
N GLY A 237 -24.79 20.54 9.89
CA GLY A 237 -24.26 21.36 10.98
C GLY A 237 -23.50 22.59 10.48
N LEU A 238 -22.67 22.44 9.43
CA LEU A 238 -21.99 23.57 8.78
C LEU A 238 -22.97 24.55 8.13
N TYR A 239 -24.13 24.07 7.66
CA TYR A 239 -25.18 24.95 7.13
C TYR A 239 -25.80 25.80 8.24
N PHE A 240 -26.16 25.19 9.37
CA PHE A 240 -26.69 25.94 10.51
C PHE A 240 -25.67 26.90 11.13
N ALA A 241 -24.38 26.60 11.02
CA ALA A 241 -23.30 27.51 11.41
C ALA A 241 -23.14 28.73 10.47
N GLY A 242 -23.90 28.81 9.37
CA GLY A 242 -23.87 29.93 8.43
C GLY A 242 -22.71 29.91 7.42
N LEU A 243 -21.95 28.81 7.34
CA LEU A 243 -20.83 28.66 6.40
C LEU A 243 -21.29 28.31 4.97
N LEU A 244 -22.53 27.85 4.81
CA LEU A 244 -23.10 27.45 3.53
C LEU A 244 -24.21 28.42 3.11
N LYS A 245 -24.13 28.93 1.87
CA LYS A 245 -25.17 29.81 1.30
C LYS A 245 -26.43 29.02 0.90
N ASN A 246 -26.25 27.81 0.36
CA ASN A 246 -27.34 26.96 -0.14
C ASN A 246 -27.30 25.60 0.57
N GLY A 247 -28.33 25.30 1.37
CA GLY A 247 -28.43 24.06 2.15
C GLY A 247 -29.16 22.91 1.46
N ILE A 248 -29.73 23.12 0.27
CA ILE A 248 -30.63 22.14 -0.39
C ILE A 248 -29.93 20.79 -0.60
N LEU A 249 -28.71 20.81 -1.15
CA LEU A 249 -27.94 19.57 -1.38
C LEU A 249 -27.54 18.88 -0.08
N ALA A 250 -27.24 19.64 0.98
CA ALA A 250 -26.95 19.07 2.29
C ALA A 250 -28.18 18.34 2.88
N MET A 251 -29.36 18.93 2.73
CA MET A 251 -30.63 18.32 3.17
C MET A 251 -30.96 17.06 2.37
N ILE A 252 -30.81 17.10 1.04
CA ILE A 252 -30.99 15.91 0.17
C ILE A 252 -30.00 14.82 0.57
N CYS A 253 -28.74 15.20 0.82
CA CYS A 253 -27.71 14.27 1.25
C CYS A 253 -28.13 13.52 2.51
N VAL A 254 -28.52 14.22 3.58
CA VAL A 254 -28.97 13.58 4.83
C VAL A 254 -30.21 12.73 4.62
N ALA A 255 -31.18 13.20 3.83
CA ALA A 255 -32.39 12.43 3.55
C ALA A 255 -32.10 11.11 2.82
N VAL A 256 -31.22 11.13 1.81
CA VAL A 256 -30.81 9.94 1.06
C VAL A 256 -29.99 8.99 1.91
N THR A 257 -29.00 9.49 2.67
CA THR A 257 -28.21 8.64 3.57
C THR A 257 -29.10 8.01 4.65
N GLY A 258 -30.06 8.78 5.19
CA GLY A 258 -31.06 8.29 6.14
C GLY A 258 -31.94 7.18 5.54
N LEU A 259 -32.40 7.35 4.29
CA LEU A 259 -33.14 6.32 3.57
C LEU A 259 -32.32 5.04 3.40
N PHE A 260 -31.04 5.15 3.02
CA PHE A 260 -30.17 3.98 2.90
C PHE A 260 -29.90 3.29 4.24
N LEU A 261 -29.76 4.05 5.32
CA LEU A 261 -29.63 3.49 6.68
C LEU A 261 -30.90 2.75 7.09
N LEU A 262 -32.08 3.33 6.86
CA LEU A 262 -33.37 2.68 7.15
C LEU A 262 -33.56 1.41 6.32
N ALA A 263 -33.26 1.47 5.02
CA ALA A 263 -33.30 0.30 4.15
C ALA A 263 -32.36 -0.81 4.68
N THR A 264 -31.12 -0.44 5.02
CA THR A 264 -30.14 -1.37 5.58
C THR A 264 -30.60 -2.01 6.88
N PHE A 265 -31.25 -1.24 7.76
CA PHE A 265 -31.79 -1.75 9.02
C PHE A 265 -32.93 -2.75 8.80
N ILE A 266 -33.91 -2.40 7.97
CA ILE A 266 -35.07 -3.26 7.65
C ILE A 266 -34.61 -4.57 6.98
N PHE A 267 -33.68 -4.51 6.03
CA PHE A 267 -33.19 -5.70 5.33
C PHE A 267 -32.12 -6.49 6.11
N GLY A 268 -31.47 -5.85 7.09
CA GLY A 268 -30.38 -6.42 7.89
C GLY A 268 -30.85 -7.16 9.15
N ASP A 269 -32.02 -6.81 9.69
CA ASP A 269 -32.54 -7.21 11.01
C ASP A 269 -32.41 -8.71 11.33
N ARG A 270 -32.73 -9.61 10.39
CA ARG A 270 -32.61 -11.07 10.61
C ARG A 270 -31.18 -11.56 10.87
N LYS A 271 -30.16 -10.86 10.36
CA LYS A 271 -28.74 -11.20 10.59
C LYS A 271 -28.20 -10.53 11.85
N ILE A 272 -28.64 -9.30 12.12
CA ILE A 272 -28.30 -8.54 13.33
C ILE A 272 -28.73 -9.34 14.54
N THR A 273 -29.99 -9.76 14.57
CA THR A 273 -30.58 -10.55 15.67
C THR A 273 -29.89 -11.90 15.86
N MET A 274 -29.55 -12.64 14.79
CA MET A 274 -28.84 -13.92 14.93
C MET A 274 -27.40 -13.76 15.45
N GLU A 275 -26.66 -12.75 15.00
CA GLU A 275 -25.30 -12.50 15.52
C GLU A 275 -25.31 -11.94 16.95
N LEU A 276 -26.25 -11.05 17.28
CA LEU A 276 -26.45 -10.58 18.66
C LEU A 276 -26.85 -11.73 19.57
N LYS A 277 -27.77 -12.60 19.14
CA LYS A 277 -28.16 -13.79 19.91
C LYS A 277 -26.96 -14.72 20.16
N ARG A 278 -26.11 -14.92 19.14
CA ARG A 278 -24.91 -15.76 19.25
C ARG A 278 -23.82 -15.13 20.14
N ARG A 279 -23.63 -13.81 20.09
CA ARG A 279 -22.57 -13.12 20.86
C ARG A 279 -22.97 -12.79 22.30
N PHE A 280 -24.27 -12.54 22.53
CA PHE A 280 -24.79 -12.20 23.83
C PHE A 280 -25.47 -13.36 24.56
N HIS A 281 -25.57 -14.56 23.95
CA HIS A 281 -26.16 -15.75 24.56
C HIS A 281 -27.56 -15.47 25.19
N ILE A 282 -28.38 -14.66 24.51
CA ILE A 282 -29.76 -14.32 24.90
C ILE A 282 -30.76 -15.26 24.20
#